data_AF-A0A2G9XKX7-F1
#
_entry.id   AF-A0A2G9XKX7-F1
#
_cell.length_a   1.000
_cell.length_b   1.000
_cell.length_c   1.000
_cell.angle_alpha   90.00
_cell.angle_beta   90.00
_cell.angle_gamma   90.00
#
_symmetry.space_group_name_H-M   'P 1'
#
loop_
_entity.id
_entity.type
_entity.pdbx_description
1 polymer ?
#
loop_
_entity_poly.entity_id
_entity_poly.type
_entity_poly.pdbx_seq_one_letter_code
_entity_poly.pdbx_strand_id
1 'polypeptide(L)'
;MKRGDILVNKCSPGLSLCCFFIVFAILLNSRDAWGKVYIDIDSPAFQQFAIAIPDFNVLPEVREQTGNPAAWFSDTLSGYLRITGFFNVIDKKAYLADPARKDVA
;
A
#
# COMPACT_ATOMS: atom_id res chain seq x y z
N MET A 1 33.93 -18.79 49.06
CA MET A 1 33.95 -20.20 48.58
C MET A 1 32.61 -20.79 48.97
N LYS A 2 31.68 -21.21 48.11
CA LYS A 2 31.76 -21.70 46.73
C LYS A 2 30.73 -21.03 45.82
N ARG A 3 31.14 -20.86 44.58
CA ARG A 3 30.44 -20.32 43.41
C ARG A 3 29.96 -21.49 42.58
N GLY A 4 28.72 -21.40 42.12
CA GLY A 4 28.23 -22.04 40.90
C GLY A 4 28.17 -23.55 40.94
N ASP A 5 26.96 -24.09 40.93
CA ASP A 5 26.62 -25.32 40.22
C ASP A 5 25.14 -25.22 39.88
N ILE A 6 24.87 -24.34 38.91
CA ILE A 6 23.63 -24.38 38.14
C ILE A 6 23.48 -25.81 37.65
N LEU A 7 22.32 -26.39 37.95
CA LEU A 7 21.81 -27.66 37.44
C LEU A 7 21.80 -27.64 35.90
N VAL A 8 22.97 -27.71 35.27
CA VAL A 8 23.11 -28.25 33.91
C VAL A 8 23.01 -29.74 34.11
N ASN A 9 21.75 -30.18 34.17
CA ASN A 9 21.33 -31.55 34.32
C ASN A 9 22.19 -32.44 33.41
N LYS A 10 22.76 -33.48 34.02
CA LYS A 10 23.77 -34.37 33.49
C LYS A 10 23.23 -35.04 32.22
N CYS A 11 23.49 -34.44 31.07
CA CYS A 11 23.07 -35.00 29.79
C CYS A 11 23.90 -36.26 29.55
N SER A 12 23.31 -37.41 29.87
CA SER A 12 23.89 -38.72 29.53
C SER A 12 24.24 -38.72 28.04
N PRO A 13 25.44 -39.20 27.64
CA PRO A 13 25.86 -39.16 26.23
C PRO A 13 24.86 -39.85 25.30
N GLY A 14 24.10 -40.84 25.81
CA GLY A 14 23.01 -41.48 25.08
C GLY A 14 21.79 -40.58 24.83
N LEU A 15 21.46 -39.66 25.76
CA LEU A 15 20.34 -38.72 25.59
C LEU A 15 20.68 -37.65 24.54
N SER A 16 21.92 -37.15 24.56
CA SER A 16 22.42 -36.20 23.56
C SER A 16 22.43 -36.81 22.15
N LEU A 17 22.89 -38.06 22.04
CA LEU A 17 22.91 -38.80 20.78
C LEU A 17 21.48 -39.05 20.25
N CYS A 18 20.54 -39.44 21.12
CA CYS A 18 19.12 -39.57 20.75
C CYS A 18 18.55 -38.24 20.25
N CYS A 19 18.80 -37.13 20.93
CA CYS A 19 18.35 -35.81 20.48
C CYS A 19 18.91 -35.47 19.10
N PHE A 20 20.19 -35.77 18.85
CA PHE A 20 20.81 -35.55 17.54
C PHE A 20 20.13 -36.40 16.45
N PHE A 21 19.88 -37.68 16.70
CA PHE A 21 19.18 -38.55 15.75
C PHE A 21 17.73 -38.12 15.50
N ILE A 22 17.03 -37.64 16.53
CA ILE A 22 15.65 -37.12 16.39
C ILE A 22 15.65 -35.85 15.53
N VAL A 23 16.54 -34.90 15.79
CA VAL A 23 16.65 -33.67 15.00
C VAL A 23 17.03 -34.00 13.55
N PHE A 24 17.98 -34.93 13.35
CA PHE A 24 18.38 -35.38 12.03
C PHE A 24 17.21 -36.03 11.27
N ALA A 25 16.40 -36.87 11.92
CA ALA A 25 15.23 -37.48 11.32
C ALA A 25 14.14 -36.46 10.95
N ILE A 26 13.95 -35.40 11.74
CA ILE A 26 13.02 -34.30 11.43
C ILE A 26 13.49 -33.53 10.19
N LEU A 27 14.78 -33.22 10.10
CA LEU A 27 15.36 -32.49 8.96
C LEU A 27 15.27 -33.30 7.66
N LEU A 28 15.45 -34.62 7.72
CA LEU A 28 15.28 -35.52 6.57
C LEU A 28 13.82 -35.63 6.09
N ASN A 29 12.84 -35.27 6.92
CA ASN A 29 11.42 -35.28 6.57
C ASN A 29 10.90 -33.92 6.09
N SER A 30 11.79 -32.99 5.72
CA SER A 30 11.39 -31.71 5.13
C SER A 30 10.80 -31.95 3.74
N ARG A 31 9.50 -32.21 3.68
CA ARG A 31 8.70 -32.22 2.46
C ARG A 31 8.40 -30.79 2.06
N ASP A 32 8.49 -30.49 0.77
CA ASP A 32 8.07 -29.20 0.26
C ASP A 32 6.57 -29.01 0.54
N ALA A 33 6.23 -28.07 1.41
CA ALA A 33 4.85 -27.69 1.67
C ALA A 33 4.35 -26.84 0.49
N TRP A 34 3.81 -27.50 -0.54
CA TRP A 34 3.19 -26.83 -1.68
C TRP A 34 1.80 -26.33 -1.29
N GLY A 35 1.76 -25.24 -0.54
CA GLY A 35 0.52 -24.52 -0.27
C GLY A 35 0.04 -23.85 -1.54
N LYS A 36 -1.14 -24.24 -2.04
CA LYS A 36 -1.80 -23.49 -3.11
C LYS A 36 -2.34 -22.19 -2.52
N VAL A 37 -1.72 -21.08 -2.90
CA VAL A 37 -2.21 -19.75 -2.54
C VAL A 37 -3.31 -19.39 -3.55
N TYR A 38 -4.56 -19.43 -3.10
CA TYR A 38 -5.70 -18.98 -3.88
C TYR A 38 -5.94 -17.51 -3.55
N ILE A 39 -5.72 -16.63 -4.52
CA ILE A 39 -6.10 -15.23 -4.44
C ILE A 39 -7.53 -15.15 -4.96
N ASP A 40 -8.49 -14.96 -4.06
CA ASP A 40 -9.87 -14.66 -4.44
C ASP A 40 -9.94 -13.18 -4.84
N ILE A 41 -10.39 -12.91 -6.06
CA ILE A 41 -10.54 -11.55 -6.57
C ILE A 41 -12.04 -11.27 -6.62
N ASP A 42 -12.56 -10.66 -5.56
CA ASP A 42 -13.97 -10.26 -5.44
C ASP A 42 -14.38 -9.15 -6.42
N SER A 43 -13.41 -8.50 -7.08
CA SER A 43 -13.65 -7.36 -7.99
C SER A 43 -12.77 -7.43 -9.26
N PRO A 44 -13.03 -8.40 -10.16
CA PRO A 44 -12.23 -8.59 -11.38
C PRO A 44 -12.36 -7.44 -12.40
N ALA A 45 -13.33 -6.55 -12.21
CA ALA A 45 -13.61 -5.42 -13.09
C ALA A 45 -13.49 -4.09 -12.33
N PHE A 46 -12.35 -3.87 -11.66
CA PHE A 46 -12.06 -2.58 -11.06
C PHE A 46 -11.95 -1.51 -12.17
N GLN A 47 -13.04 -0.76 -12.37
CA GLN A 47 -13.10 0.37 -13.30
C GLN A 47 -12.73 1.65 -12.54
N GLN A 48 -11.90 2.47 -13.17
CA GLN A 48 -11.53 3.76 -12.60
C GLN A 48 -12.75 4.69 -12.55
N PHE A 49 -12.90 5.40 -11.43
CA PHE A 49 -13.95 6.40 -11.27
C PHE A 49 -13.63 7.62 -12.12
N ALA A 50 -14.52 7.95 -13.04
CA ALA A 50 -14.37 9.15 -13.86
C ALA A 50 -14.62 10.41 -13.02
N ILE A 51 -13.70 11.38 -13.06
CA ILE A 51 -13.82 12.64 -12.31
C ILE A 51 -13.32 13.82 -13.15
N ALA A 52 -14.05 14.95 -13.08
CA ALA A 52 -13.62 16.22 -13.64
C ALA A 52 -13.05 17.11 -12.53
N ILE A 53 -11.86 17.67 -12.76
CA ILE A 53 -11.19 18.57 -11.80
C ILE A 53 -11.23 19.97 -12.40
N PRO A 54 -12.07 20.88 -11.87
CA PRO A 54 -12.14 22.23 -12.37
C PRO A 54 -10.90 23.04 -11.96
N ASP A 55 -10.67 24.13 -12.67
CA ASP A 55 -9.65 25.09 -12.23
C ASP A 55 -10.08 25.73 -10.91
N PHE A 56 -9.15 25.77 -9.96
CA PHE A 56 -9.41 26.41 -8.68
C PHE A 56 -9.46 27.94 -8.84
N ASN A 57 -10.13 28.63 -7.91
CA ASN A 57 -10.04 30.08 -7.82
C ASN A 57 -9.29 30.46 -6.56
N VAL A 58 -8.30 31.34 -6.70
CA VAL A 58 -7.53 31.83 -5.56
C VAL A 58 -8.33 32.94 -4.89
N LEU A 59 -8.45 32.89 -3.57
CA LEU A 59 -9.09 33.96 -2.82
C LEU A 59 -8.34 35.29 -3.06
N PRO A 60 -9.06 36.42 -3.18
CA PRO A 60 -8.45 37.70 -3.55
C PRO A 60 -7.26 38.08 -2.66
N GLU A 61 -7.38 37.81 -1.36
CA GLU A 61 -6.40 38.14 -0.32
C GLU A 61 -5.06 37.39 -0.50
N VAL A 62 -5.10 36.19 -1.08
CA VAL A 62 -3.92 35.33 -1.30
C VAL A 62 -3.31 35.58 -2.70
N ARG A 63 -4.15 35.99 -3.66
CA ARG A 63 -3.76 36.26 -5.05
C ARG A 63 -2.76 37.40 -5.16
N GLU A 64 -2.90 38.43 -4.34
CA GLU A 64 -1.99 39.59 -4.31
C GLU A 64 -0.57 39.22 -3.83
N GLN A 65 -0.45 38.16 -3.02
CA GLN A 65 0.82 37.78 -2.40
C GLN A 65 1.58 36.70 -3.18
N THR A 66 0.88 35.81 -3.88
CA THR A 66 1.47 34.59 -4.46
C THR A 66 1.21 34.38 -5.96
N GLY A 67 0.48 35.30 -6.61
CA GLY A 67 0.05 35.15 -8.00
C GLY A 67 -1.14 34.20 -8.14
N ASN A 68 -1.28 33.54 -9.30
CA ASN A 68 -2.38 32.61 -9.56
C ASN A 68 -1.88 31.15 -9.77
N PRO A 69 -1.63 30.39 -8.69
CA PRO A 69 -1.23 28.98 -8.77
C PRO A 69 -2.38 28.00 -9.11
N ALA A 70 -3.59 28.49 -9.40
CA ALA A 70 -4.76 27.63 -9.54
C ALA A 70 -4.63 26.53 -10.62
N ALA A 71 -4.08 26.89 -11.78
CA ALA A 71 -3.89 25.94 -12.87
C ALA A 71 -2.89 24.84 -12.48
N TRP A 72 -1.76 25.24 -11.89
CA TRP A 72 -0.73 24.31 -11.39
C TRP A 72 -1.29 23.36 -10.32
N PHE A 73 -2.12 23.86 -9.41
CA PHE A 73 -2.71 23.04 -8.36
C PHE A 73 -3.68 22.00 -8.93
N SER A 74 -4.50 22.41 -9.89
CA SER A 74 -5.42 21.50 -10.61
C SER A 74 -4.66 20.39 -11.33
N ASP A 75 -3.58 20.74 -12.03
CA ASP A 75 -2.75 19.78 -12.76
C ASP A 75 -2.03 18.82 -11.81
N THR A 76 -1.52 19.34 -10.69
CA THR A 76 -0.82 18.56 -9.67
C THR A 76 -1.76 17.57 -8.98
N LEU A 77 -2.96 18.03 -8.59
CA LEU A 77 -4.00 17.18 -8.00
C LEU A 77 -4.44 16.08 -8.97
N SER A 78 -4.61 16.42 -10.25
CA SER A 78 -4.92 15.46 -11.32
C SER A 78 -3.84 14.40 -11.43
N GLY A 79 -2.57 14.81 -11.37
CA GLY A 79 -1.42 13.91 -11.37
C GLY A 79 -1.45 12.93 -10.19
N TYR A 80 -1.67 13.43 -8.97
CA TYR A 80 -1.75 12.58 -7.79
C TYR A 80 -2.92 11.58 -7.85
N LEU A 81 -4.11 12.02 -8.27
CA LEU A 81 -5.28 11.14 -8.39
C LEU A 81 -5.05 10.03 -9.42
N ARG A 82 -4.39 10.33 -10.54
CA ARG A 82 -4.05 9.34 -11.57
C ARG A 82 -3.07 8.27 -11.06
N ILE A 83 -2.10 8.65 -10.22
CA ILE A 83 -1.11 7.71 -9.64
C ILE A 83 -1.79 6.69 -8.73
N THR A 84 -2.87 7.06 -8.03
CA THR A 84 -3.59 6.13 -7.15
C THR A 84 -4.20 4.93 -7.90
N GLY A 85 -4.40 5.05 -9.21
CA GLY A 85 -5.05 4.01 -10.03
C GLY A 85 -6.57 3.93 -9.87
N PHE A 86 -7.17 4.66 -8.93
CA PHE A 86 -8.62 4.65 -8.68
C PHE A 86 -9.39 5.58 -9.62
N PHE A 87 -8.76 6.62 -10.16
CA PHE A 87 -9.45 7.69 -10.87
C PHE A 87 -9.00 7.83 -12.32
N ASN A 88 -9.99 8.07 -13.18
CA ASN A 88 -9.80 8.52 -14.56
C ASN A 88 -10.16 10.01 -14.63
N VAL A 89 -9.15 10.87 -14.67
CA VAL A 89 -9.37 12.32 -14.75
C VAL A 89 -9.78 12.68 -16.17
N ILE A 90 -10.98 13.24 -16.31
CA ILE A 90 -11.56 13.65 -17.60
C ILE A 90 -10.81 14.89 -18.12
N ASP A 91 -10.59 14.96 -19.44
CA ASP A 91 -10.00 16.15 -20.07
C ASP A 91 -10.96 17.34 -20.00
N LYS A 92 -10.42 18.54 -19.72
CA LYS A 92 -11.18 19.80 -19.62
C LYS A 92 -12.05 20.08 -20.85
N LYS A 93 -11.63 19.62 -22.04
CA LYS A 93 -12.39 19.76 -23.30
C LYS A 93 -13.68 18.94 -23.33
N ALA A 94 -13.78 17.92 -22.48
CA ALA A 94 -14.93 17.01 -22.40
C ALA A 94 -15.86 17.34 -21.21
N TYR A 95 -15.66 18.49 -20.55
CA TYR A 95 -16.51 18.89 -19.43
C TYR A 95 -17.91 19.26 -19.91
N LEU A 96 -18.93 18.72 -19.24
CA LEU A 96 -20.34 18.96 -19.57
C LEU A 96 -20.82 20.36 -19.12
N ALA A 97 -20.15 20.96 -18.13
CA ALA A 97 -20.45 22.28 -17.60
C ALA A 97 -19.14 22.98 -17.18
N ASP A 98 -19.03 24.27 -17.45
CA ASP A 98 -17.91 25.10 -17.01
C ASP A 98 -18.29 25.80 -15.69
N PRO A 99 -17.71 25.43 -14.54
CA PRO A 99 -18.04 26.06 -13.26
C PRO A 99 -17.64 27.54 -13.18
N ALA A 100 -16.75 28.04 -14.06
CA ALA A 100 -16.45 29.47 -14.17
C ALA A 100 -17.56 30.22 -14.91
N ARG A 101 -18.28 29.53 -15.81
CA ARG A 101 -19.50 30.02 -16.42
C ARG A 101 -20.67 29.65 -15.50
N LYS A 102 -20.91 30.49 -14.50
CA LYS A 102 -22.19 30.46 -13.78
C LYS A 102 -23.27 30.84 -14.79
N ASP A 103 -23.84 29.84 -15.46
CA ASP A 103 -25.08 30.00 -16.20
C ASP A 103 -26.14 30.33 -15.16
N VAL A 104 -26.42 31.63 -15.02
CA VAL A 104 -27.47 32.17 -14.19
C VAL A 104 -28.79 31.69 -14.79
N ALA A 105 -29.44 30.77 -14.10
CA ALA A 105 -30.89 30.55 -14.21
C ALA A 105 -31.60 31.42 -13.18
#